data_AF-A0A819W8T5-F1
#
_entry.id   AF-A0A819W8T5-F1
#
_cell.length_a   1.000
_cell.length_b   1.000
_cell.length_c   1.000
_cell.angle_alpha   90.00
_cell.angle_beta   90.00
_cell.angle_gamma   90.00
#
_symmetry.space_group_name_H-M   'P 1'
#
loop_
_entity.id
_entity.type
_entity.pdbx_description
1 polymer ?
#
loop_
_entity_poly.entity_id
_entity_poly.type
_entity_poly.pdbx_seq_one_letter_code
_entity_poly.pdbx_strand_id
1 'polypeptide(L)'
;MNAARAYYAASTLSNGSVLVAGGNWVMGPLNSAELYNPSTGTWTTTRSMNAGRYYHTASILANGSLLVAGGQGSGGGYLNSAELY
;
A
#
# COMPACT_ATOMS: atom_id res chain seq x y z
N MET A 1 3.09 -0.16 12.94
CA MET A 1 3.55 -0.23 11.54
C MET A 1 5.04 -0.41 11.59
N ASN A 2 5.58 -1.31 10.77
CA ASN A 2 6.98 -1.75 10.80
C ASN A 2 7.90 -0.85 9.96
N ALA A 3 7.38 -0.23 8.90
CA ALA A 3 8.09 0.80 8.15
C ALA A 3 7.36 2.15 8.25
N ALA A 4 8.11 3.21 8.54
CA ALA A 4 7.59 4.55 8.49
C ALA A 4 7.34 4.98 7.04
N ARG A 5 6.22 5.67 6.79
CA ARG A 5 5.73 6.00 5.45
C ARG A 5 4.79 7.21 5.49
N ALA A 6 4.89 8.07 4.49
CA ALA A 6 3.92 9.13 4.19
C ALA A 6 3.26 8.87 2.83
N TYR A 7 2.12 9.51 2.55
CA TYR A 7 1.45 9.42 1.23
C TYR A 7 1.16 7.98 0.74
N TYR A 8 0.93 7.08 1.69
CA TYR A 8 0.50 5.71 1.48
C TYR A 8 -1.02 5.65 1.29
N ALA A 9 -1.52 4.52 0.79
CA ALA A 9 -2.94 4.21 0.82
C ALA A 9 -3.26 3.20 1.92
N ALA A 10 -4.41 3.36 2.57
CA ALA A 10 -4.94 2.43 3.55
C ALA A 10 -6.36 2.01 3.14
N SER A 11 -6.67 0.73 3.27
CA SER A 11 -8.01 0.21 2.97
C SER A 11 -8.43 -0.86 3.97
N THR A 12 -9.69 -0.81 4.39
CA THR A 12 -10.29 -1.79 5.30
C THR A 12 -10.75 -3.02 4.51
N LEU A 13 -10.38 -4.20 4.99
CA LEU A 13 -10.81 -5.48 4.46
C LEU A 13 -12.15 -5.90 5.09
N SER A 14 -12.86 -6.84 4.46
CA SER A 14 -14.15 -7.36 4.95
C SER A 14 -14.07 -8.00 6.34
N ASN A 15 -12.89 -8.47 6.74
CA ASN A 15 -12.63 -9.03 8.07
C ASN A 15 -12.25 -7.97 9.13
N GLY A 16 -12.30 -6.68 8.79
CA GLY A 16 -11.99 -5.57 9.69
C GLY A 16 -10.50 -5.20 9.79
N SER A 17 -9.60 -6.01 9.20
CA SER A 17 -8.17 -5.66 9.14
C SER A 17 -7.92 -4.48 8.19
N VAL A 18 -6.81 -3.76 8.39
CA VAL A 18 -6.43 -2.63 7.53
C VAL A 18 -5.18 -2.98 6.74
N LEU A 19 -5.28 -2.97 5.42
CA LEU A 19 -4.14 -3.10 4.54
C LEU A 19 -3.59 -1.72 4.21
N VAL A 20 -2.30 -1.51 4.47
CA VAL A 20 -1.57 -0.29 4.11
C VAL A 20 -0.55 -0.62 3.02
N ALA A 21 -0.59 0.10 1.90
CA ALA A 21 0.26 -0.14 0.75
C ALA A 21 1.04 1.12 0.35
N GLY A 22 2.30 0.91 -0.02
CA GLY A 22 3.19 1.93 -0.57
C GLY A 22 3.41 3.14 0.34
N GLY A 23 3.57 4.31 -0.26
CA GLY A 23 3.99 5.53 0.42
C GLY A 23 5.46 5.84 0.18
N ASN A 24 5.93 6.91 0.78
CA ASN A 24 7.29 7.43 0.64
C ASN A 24 7.99 7.41 2.00
N TRP A 25 9.23 6.93 2.00
CA TRP A 25 10.16 7.02 3.11
C TRP A 25 11.42 7.79 2.68
N VAL A 26 12.36 8.01 3.60
CA VAL A 26 13.62 8.73 3.32
C VAL A 26 14.42 8.12 2.16
N MET A 27 14.27 6.80 1.93
CA MET A 27 14.92 6.07 0.85
C MET A 27 14.11 6.06 -0.46
N GLY A 28 12.95 6.74 -0.50
CA GLY A 28 12.09 6.84 -1.67
C GLY A 28 10.77 6.08 -1.55
N PRO A 29 10.09 5.84 -2.69
CA PRO A 29 8.81 5.13 -2.75
C PRO A 29 8.94 3.70 -2.23
N LEU A 30 7.97 3.27 -1.43
CA LEU A 30 7.86 1.93 -0.90
C LEU A 30 7.00 1.07 -1.83
N ASN A 31 7.44 -0.16 -2.07
CA ASN A 31 6.62 -1.21 -2.65
C ASN A 31 6.10 -2.18 -1.59
N SER A 32 6.41 -1.96 -0.31
CA SER A 32 5.94 -2.82 0.77
C SER A 32 4.49 -2.52 1.13
N ALA A 33 3.79 -3.56 1.54
CA ALA A 33 2.47 -3.48 2.14
C ALA A 33 2.45 -4.20 3.50
N GLU A 34 1.65 -3.67 4.42
CA GLU A 34 1.52 -4.20 5.77
C GLU A 34 0.04 -4.33 6.14
N LEU A 35 -0.29 -5.45 6.79
CA LEU A 35 -1.62 -5.70 7.32
C LEU A 35 -1.64 -5.38 8.82
N TYR A 36 -2.54 -4.50 9.22
CA TYR A 36 -2.86 -4.25 10.61
C TYR A 36 -4.04 -5.12 11.03
N ASN A 37 -3.85 -5.88 12.11
CA ASN A 37 -4.93 -6.60 12.78
C ASN A 37 -5.38 -5.78 14.03
N PRO A 38 -6.58 -5.18 14.01
CA PRO A 38 -7.10 -4.42 15.14
C PRO A 38 -7.33 -5.25 16.40
N SER A 39 -7.59 -6.57 16.28
CA SER A 39 -7.88 -7.41 17.45
C SER A 39 -6.65 -7.67 18.31
N THR A 40 -5.47 -7.65 17.71
CA THR A 40 -4.18 -7.88 18.38
C THR A 40 -3.31 -6.63 18.44
N GLY A 41 -3.66 -5.58 17.70
CA GLY A 41 -2.85 -4.37 17.56
C GLY A 41 -1.54 -4.59 16.80
N THR A 42 -1.39 -5.71 16.08
CA THR A 42 -0.13 -6.11 15.44
C THR A 42 -0.09 -5.73 13.96
N TRP A 43 1.12 -5.44 13.48
CA TRP A 43 1.41 -5.19 12.07
C TRP A 43 2.20 -6.35 11.48
N THR A 44 1.73 -6.88 10.36
CA THR A 44 2.39 -7.99 9.65
C THR A 44 2.76 -7.52 8.25
N THR A 45 4.04 -7.63 7.90
CA THR A 45 4.49 -7.38 6.53
C THR A 45 3.92 -8.44 5.59
N THR A 46 3.38 -7.99 4.47
CA THR A 46 2.79 -8.86 3.44
C THR A 46 3.68 -8.88 2.20
N ARG A 47 3.22 -9.47 1.07
CA ARG A 47 4.01 -9.47 -0.17
C ARG A 47 4.29 -8.04 -0.65
N SER A 48 5.28 -7.87 -1.51
CA SER A 48 5.55 -6.57 -2.12
C SER A 48 4.69 -6.34 -3.37
N MET A 49 4.36 -5.08 -3.63
CA MET A 49 3.91 -4.59 -4.92
C MET A 49 5.05 -4.67 -5.95
N ASN A 50 4.68 -4.68 -7.24
CA ASN A 50 5.63 -4.70 -8.35
C ASN A 50 6.42 -3.39 -8.47
N ALA A 51 5.78 -2.26 -8.12
CA ALA A 51 6.42 -0.95 -8.17
C ALA A 51 6.29 -0.22 -6.83
N GLY A 52 7.37 0.45 -6.43
CA GLY A 52 7.33 1.39 -5.31
C GLY A 52 6.55 2.63 -5.73
N ARG A 53 5.54 3.02 -4.94
CA ARG A 53 4.65 4.13 -5.30
C ARG A 53 4.13 4.89 -4.09
N TYR A 54 3.94 6.19 -4.25
CA TYR A 54 3.33 7.10 -3.26
C TYR A 54 2.37 8.06 -3.96
N TYR A 55 1.48 8.75 -3.23
CA TYR A 55 0.37 9.53 -3.82
C TYR A 55 -0.50 8.75 -4.81
N HIS A 56 -0.56 7.43 -4.67
CA HIS A 56 -1.41 6.56 -5.47
C HIS A 56 -2.80 6.46 -4.83
N THR A 57 -3.77 5.94 -5.58
CA THR A 57 -5.05 5.52 -5.01
C THR A 57 -5.05 4.02 -4.80
N ALA A 58 -5.83 3.56 -3.82
CA ALA A 58 -6.09 2.14 -3.61
C ALA A 58 -7.57 1.89 -3.33
N SER A 59 -8.12 0.81 -3.87
CA SER A 59 -9.53 0.45 -3.72
C SER A 59 -9.69 -1.06 -3.60
N ILE A 60 -10.44 -1.49 -2.59
CA ILE A 60 -10.78 -2.91 -2.43
C ILE A 60 -11.84 -3.29 -3.45
N LEU A 61 -11.57 -4.37 -4.17
CA LEU A 61 -12.47 -4.99 -5.12
C LEU A 61 -13.37 -6.03 -4.42
N ALA A 62 -14.48 -6.39 -5.07
CA ALA A 62 -15.44 -7.35 -4.52
C ALA A 62 -14.84 -8.73 -4.20
N ASN A 63 -13.75 -9.10 -4.88
CA ASN A 63 -13.01 -10.35 -4.62
C ASN A 63 -12.01 -10.25 -3.46
N GLY A 64 -11.91 -9.11 -2.78
CA GLY A 64 -10.99 -8.86 -1.67
C GLY A 64 -9.59 -8.41 -2.08
N SER A 65 -9.27 -8.32 -3.38
CA SER A 65 -8.01 -7.75 -3.85
C SER A 65 -8.01 -6.22 -3.76
N LEU A 66 -6.84 -5.64 -3.60
CA LEU A 66 -6.63 -4.19 -3.61
C LEU A 66 -6.15 -3.76 -5.00
N LEU A 67 -6.96 -2.99 -5.73
CA LEU A 67 -6.50 -2.30 -6.94
C LEU A 67 -5.71 -1.07 -6.53
N VAL A 68 -4.45 -1.00 -6.93
CA VAL A 68 -3.56 0.13 -6.66
C VAL A 68 -3.22 0.81 -7.99
N ALA A 69 -3.54 2.10 -8.13
CA ALA A 69 -3.44 2.79 -9.42
C ALA A 69 -2.65 4.11 -9.32
N GLY A 70 -1.77 4.32 -10.31
CA GLY A 70 -1.04 5.57 -10.49
C GLY A 70 -0.06 5.90 -9.37
N GLY A 71 0.01 7.18 -9.02
CA GLY A 71 0.96 7.75 -8.07
C GLY A 71 2.30 8.10 -8.70
N GLN A 72 3.30 8.33 -7.85
CA GLN A 72 4.66 8.65 -8.24
C GLN A 72 5.61 7.51 -7.85
N GLY A 73 6.52 7.18 -8.76
CA GLY A 73 7.58 6.19 -8.56
C GLY A 73 8.92 6.84 -8.19
N SER A 74 10.01 6.11 -8.39
CA SER A 74 11.36 6.62 -8.12
C SER A 74 11.66 7.85 -8.98
N GLY A 75 12.35 8.85 -8.41
CA GLY A 75 12.63 10.12 -9.09
C GLY A 75 11.43 11.05 -9.28
N GLY A 76 10.27 10.73 -8.68
CA GLY A 76 9.06 11.57 -8.73
C GLY A 76 8.25 11.46 -10.03
N GLY A 77 8.64 10.57 -10.96
CA GLY A 77 7.90 10.33 -12.19
C GLY A 77 6.51 9.74 -11.92
N TYR A 78 5.50 10.22 -12.64
CA TYR A 78 4.14 9.67 -12.55
C TYR A 78 4.07 8.27 -13.16
N LEU A 79 3.41 7.35 -12.46
CA LEU A 79 3.18 5.99 -12.93
C LEU A 79 1.89 5.95 -13.75
N ASN A 80 1.98 5.45 -14.98
CA ASN A 80 0.83 5.11 -15.82
C ASN A 80 0.40 3.64 -15.66
N SER A 81 0.77 3.01 -14.53
CA SER A 81 0.49 1.61 -14.23
C SER A 81 -0.46 1.46 -13.05
N ALA A 82 -1.23 0.37 -13.08
CA ALA A 82 -2.00 -0.12 -11.95
C ALA A 82 -1.64 -1.60 -11.71
N GLU A 83 -1.85 -2.07 -10.48
CA GLU A 83 -1.65 -3.46 -10.12
C GLU A 83 -2.71 -3.97 -9.15
N LEU A 84 -2.96 -5.27 -9.19
CA LEU A 84 -3.78 -5.96 -8.20
C LEU A 84 -2.88 -6.53 -7.10
N TYR A 85 -3.22 -6.17 -5.88
CA TYR A 85 -2.56 -6.59 -4.66
C TYR A 85 -3.44 -7.55 -3.86
#